data_AF-A0A346D4C5-F1
#
_entry.id   AF-A0A346D4C5-F1
#
_cell.length_a   1.000
_cell.length_b   1.000
_cell.length_c   1.000
_cell.angle_alpha   90.00
_cell.angle_beta   90.00
_cell.angle_gamma   90.00
#
_symmetry.space_group_name_H-M   'P 1'
#
loop_
_entity.id
_entity.type
_entity.pdbx_description
1 polymer ?
#
loop_
_entity_poly.entity_id
_entity_poly.type
_entity_poly.pdbx_seq_one_letter_code
_entity_poly.pdbx_strand_id
1 'polypeptide(L)'
;MNPFFKYTYRRSTAFQNETVPFILAYRVRLFFEVNDTTTFYLVWIYQAPVLYMSIWHTAAIGFLFSLVLHVCGQLSVLSFKIRNLDLGEHATNIEAFRPIFQDIVLRHRKILELARDINEVFGLILLEELFLSTVLIGL
;
A
#
# COMPACT_ATOMS: atom_id res chain seq x y z
N MET A 1 20.23 -21.87 18.32
CA MET A 1 21.20 -20.78 18.05
C MET A 1 20.52 -19.80 17.09
N ASN A 2 20.23 -18.57 17.55
CA ASN A 2 19.30 -17.66 16.86
C ASN A 2 19.82 -17.19 15.49
N PRO A 3 18.97 -17.15 14.44
CA PRO A 3 19.35 -16.77 13.07
C PRO A 3 19.88 -15.33 12.97
N PHE A 4 19.47 -14.45 13.88
CA PHE A 4 19.94 -13.08 13.99
C PHE A 4 21.43 -12.98 14.36
N PHE A 5 21.92 -13.87 15.22
CA PHE A 5 23.31 -13.87 15.67
C PHE A 5 24.28 -14.31 14.58
N LYS A 6 23.82 -15.20 13.68
CA LYS A 6 24.59 -15.58 12.49
C LYS A 6 24.75 -14.42 11.50
N TYR A 7 23.79 -13.50 11.47
CA TYR A 7 23.82 -12.33 10.60
C TYR A 7 24.82 -11.28 11.08
N THR A 8 24.83 -10.97 12.39
CA THR A 8 25.77 -10.01 12.98
C THR A 8 27.20 -10.51 12.92
N TYR A 9 27.43 -11.79 13.19
CA TYR A 9 28.77 -12.39 13.11
C TYR A 9 29.33 -12.39 11.68
N ARG A 10 28.49 -12.67 10.67
CA ARG A 10 28.88 -12.64 9.25
C ARG A 10 29.14 -11.21 8.76
N ARG A 11 28.42 -10.22 9.29
CA ARG A 11 28.62 -8.80 8.95
C ARG A 11 29.91 -8.24 9.56
N SER A 12 30.28 -8.66 10.79
CA SER A 12 31.52 -8.25 11.44
C SER A 12 32.76 -8.85 10.77
N THR A 13 32.68 -10.09 10.31
CA THR A 13 33.79 -10.78 9.62
C THR A 13 33.99 -10.28 8.18
N ALA A 14 32.94 -9.80 7.52
CA ALA A 14 33.00 -9.16 6.19
C ALA A 14 33.68 -7.78 6.19
N PHE A 15 33.73 -7.09 7.33
CA PHE A 15 34.39 -5.78 7.44
C PHE A 15 35.91 -5.86 7.63
N GLN A 16 36.44 -7.05 7.92
CA GLN A 16 37.80 -7.21 8.44
C GLN A 16 38.71 -8.09 7.58
N ASN A 17 38.21 -8.72 6.50
CA ASN A 17 39.03 -9.50 5.57
C ASN A 17 38.46 -9.46 4.13
N GLU A 18 39.33 -9.23 3.15
CA GLU A 18 39.04 -9.04 1.73
C GLU A 18 38.32 -10.25 1.09
N THR A 19 37.00 -10.21 1.05
CA THR A 19 36.12 -10.65 -0.04
C THR A 19 34.72 -10.21 0.36
N VAL A 20 34.22 -9.15 -0.30
CA VAL A 20 32.88 -8.63 -0.02
C VAL A 20 31.89 -9.77 -0.22
N PRO A 21 31.16 -10.22 0.82
CA PRO A 21 30.24 -11.33 0.65
C PRO A 21 29.16 -10.92 -0.35
N PHE A 22 29.01 -11.70 -1.42
CA PHE A 22 27.97 -11.52 -2.42
C PHE A 22 26.59 -11.77 -1.77
N ILE A 23 26.01 -10.70 -1.22
CA ILE A 23 24.69 -10.73 -0.58
C ILE A 23 23.66 -10.30 -1.63
N LEU A 24 22.83 -11.26 -2.05
CA LEU A 24 21.70 -10.99 -2.94
C LEU A 24 20.59 -10.27 -2.19
N ALA A 25 19.89 -9.38 -2.88
CA ALA A 25 18.82 -8.58 -2.29
C ALA A 25 17.58 -9.43 -1.95
N TYR A 26 17.29 -10.46 -2.76
CA TYR A 26 16.25 -11.44 -2.48
C TYR A 26 16.85 -12.84 -2.37
N ARG A 27 16.48 -13.60 -1.31
CA ARG A 27 16.92 -14.99 -1.14
C ARG A 27 16.13 -15.92 -2.06
N VAL A 28 16.54 -15.94 -3.33
CA VAL A 28 16.05 -16.92 -4.31
C VAL A 28 17.05 -18.07 -4.42
N ARG A 29 16.56 -19.29 -4.64
CA ARG A 29 17.43 -20.42 -5.01
C ARG A 29 17.80 -20.24 -6.47
N LEU A 30 19.05 -19.84 -6.72
CA LEU A 30 19.60 -19.81 -8.07
C LEU A 30 20.00 -21.23 -8.48
N PHE A 31 19.75 -21.59 -9.74
CA PHE A 31 20.17 -22.86 -10.33
C PHE A 31 21.68 -22.89 -10.66
N PHE A 32 22.39 -21.79 -10.42
CA PHE A 32 23.82 -21.62 -10.65
C PHE A 32 24.49 -20.93 -9.45
N GLU A 33 25.76 -21.24 -9.21
CA GLU A 33 26.55 -20.64 -8.14
C GLU A 33 27.06 -19.24 -8.53
N VAL A 34 26.90 -18.27 -7.62
CA VAL A 34 27.42 -16.92 -7.78
C VAL A 34 28.86 -16.90 -7.24
N ASN A 35 29.81 -17.24 -8.12
CA ASN A 35 31.23 -17.29 -7.77
C ASN A 35 32.03 -16.08 -8.29
N ASP A 36 31.50 -15.38 -9.30
CA ASP A 36 32.16 -14.23 -9.95
C ASP A 36 31.44 -12.90 -9.70
N THR A 37 32.23 -11.82 -9.70
CA THR A 37 31.74 -10.45 -9.51
C THR A 37 30.81 -10.00 -10.64
N THR A 38 31.04 -10.44 -11.88
CA THR A 38 30.19 -10.12 -13.03
C THR A 38 28.81 -10.73 -12.87
N THR A 39 28.75 -12.02 -12.53
CA THR A 39 27.52 -12.75 -12.28
C THR A 39 26.74 -12.14 -11.12
N PHE A 40 27.43 -11.68 -10.07
CA PHE A 40 26.79 -10.97 -8.96
C PHE A 40 26.06 -9.71 -9.41
N TYR A 41 26.71 -8.83 -10.19
CA TYR A 41 26.06 -7.61 -10.69
C TYR A 41 24.91 -7.90 -11.65
N LEU A 42 25.02 -8.92 -12.49
CA LEU A 42 23.92 -9.33 -13.39
C LEU A 42 22.69 -9.79 -12.60
N VAL A 43 22.89 -10.63 -11.58
CA VAL A 43 21.80 -11.07 -10.70
C VAL A 43 21.21 -9.88 -9.94
N TRP A 44 22.06 -8.94 -9.50
CA TRP A 44 21.60 -7.77 -8.77
C TRP A 44 20.77 -6.82 -9.65
N ILE A 45 21.21 -6.56 -10.89
CA ILE A 45 20.45 -5.80 -11.89
C ILE A 45 19.14 -6.50 -12.23
N TYR A 46 19.14 -7.83 -12.34
CA TYR A 46 17.93 -8.61 -12.55
C TYR A 46 16.95 -8.51 -11.37
N GLN A 47 17.44 -8.47 -10.14
CA GLN A 47 16.61 -8.36 -8.93
C GLN A 47 16.14 -6.92 -8.65
N ALA A 48 16.85 -5.90 -9.11
CA ALA A 48 16.53 -4.50 -8.83
C ALA A 48 15.10 -4.08 -9.25
N PRO A 49 14.59 -4.44 -10.45
CA PRO A 49 13.22 -4.17 -10.85
C PRO A 49 12.18 -4.76 -9.89
N VAL A 50 12.40 -5.98 -9.39
CA VAL A 50 11.45 -6.65 -8.49
C VAL A 50 11.31 -5.89 -7.17
N LEU A 51 12.43 -5.40 -6.61
CA LEU A 51 12.42 -4.59 -5.39
C LEU A 51 11.69 -3.27 -5.61
N TYR A 52 11.94 -2.63 -6.74
CA TYR A 52 11.30 -1.38 -7.10
C TYR A 52 9.78 -1.58 -7.23
N MET A 53 9.36 -2.56 -8.04
CA MET A 53 7.94 -2.86 -8.27
C MET A 53 7.20 -3.15 -6.96
N SER A 54 7.81 -3.87 -6.02
CA SER A 54 7.22 -4.13 -4.70
C SER A 54 6.97 -2.86 -3.88
N ILE A 55 7.92 -1.91 -3.90
CA ILE A 55 7.77 -0.61 -3.21
C ILE A 55 6.65 0.20 -3.85
N TRP A 56 6.61 0.27 -5.18
CA TRP A 56 5.55 0.98 -5.91
C TRP A 56 4.17 0.40 -5.68
N HIS A 57 4.07 -0.93 -5.71
CA HIS A 57 2.83 -1.64 -5.42
C HIS A 57 2.32 -1.34 -4.01
N THR A 58 3.21 -1.39 -3.01
CA THR A 58 2.86 -1.05 -1.62
C THR A 58 2.44 0.41 -1.48
N ALA A 59 3.14 1.34 -2.15
CA ALA A 59 2.80 2.76 -2.15
C ALA A 59 1.44 3.04 -2.81
N ALA A 60 1.13 2.35 -3.92
CA ALA A 60 -0.15 2.42 -4.61
C ALA A 60 -1.32 1.99 -3.70
N ILE A 61 -1.18 0.85 -3.01
CA ILE A 61 -2.20 0.37 -2.06
C ILE A 61 -2.35 1.37 -0.90
N GLY A 62 -1.25 1.86 -0.33
CA GLY A 62 -1.27 2.85 0.75
C GLY A 62 -1.93 4.17 0.34
N PHE A 63 -1.67 4.64 -0.88
CA PHE A 63 -2.31 5.82 -1.45
C PHE A 63 -3.82 5.62 -1.61
N LEU A 64 -4.24 4.48 -2.15
CA LEU A 64 -5.65 4.10 -2.29
C LEU A 64 -6.37 4.10 -0.95
N PHE A 65 -5.78 3.46 0.07
CA PHE A 65 -6.33 3.43 1.42
C PHE A 65 -6.45 4.83 2.03
N SER A 66 -5.43 5.68 1.85
CA SER A 66 -5.43 7.06 2.35
C SER A 66 -6.53 7.90 1.71
N LEU A 67 -6.74 7.77 0.40
CA LEU A 67 -7.83 8.44 -0.30
C LEU A 67 -9.20 8.03 0.26
N VAL A 68 -9.43 6.72 0.40
CA VAL A 68 -10.68 6.19 0.98
C VAL A 68 -10.90 6.71 2.40
N LEU A 69 -9.89 6.63 3.27
CA LEU A 69 -9.97 7.14 4.64
C LEU A 69 -10.26 8.64 4.70
N HIS A 70 -9.56 9.44 3.88
CA HIS A 70 -9.78 10.89 3.83
C HIS A 70 -11.22 11.23 3.45
N VAL A 71 -11.79 10.53 2.46
CA VAL A 71 -13.17 10.76 2.04
C VAL A 71 -14.18 10.27 3.09
N CYS A 72 -13.95 9.11 3.73
CA CYS A 72 -14.78 8.64 4.84
C CYS A 72 -14.75 9.61 6.04
N GLY A 73 -13.59 10.18 6.36
CA GLY A 73 -13.45 11.20 7.41
C GLY A 73 -14.23 12.46 7.08
N GLN A 74 -14.12 12.94 5.85
CA GLN A 74 -14.91 14.06 5.33
C GLN A 74 -16.42 13.78 5.45
N LEU A 75 -16.88 12.57 5.12
CA LEU A 75 -18.29 12.18 5.27
C LEU A 75 -18.74 12.18 6.75
N SER A 76 -17.92 11.62 7.64
CA SER A 76 -18.22 11.53 9.07
C SER A 76 -18.35 12.91 9.71
N VAL A 77 -17.44 13.84 9.41
CA VAL A 77 -17.50 15.23 9.89
C VAL A 77 -18.77 15.92 9.42
N LEU A 78 -19.14 15.75 8.14
CA LEU A 78 -20.38 16.32 7.62
C LEU A 78 -21.61 15.73 8.35
N SER A 79 -21.67 14.40 8.48
CA SER A 79 -22.73 13.71 9.20
C SER A 79 -22.84 14.16 10.66
N PHE A 80 -21.71 14.43 11.32
CA PHE A 80 -21.68 14.98 12.67
C PHE A 80 -22.25 16.40 12.71
N LYS A 81 -21.90 17.26 11.75
CA LYS A 81 -22.48 18.61 11.64
C LYS A 81 -23.99 18.54 11.42
N ILE A 82 -24.49 17.59 10.63
CA ILE A 82 -25.93 17.37 10.43
C ILE A 82 -26.63 16.93 11.71
N ARG A 83 -26.06 15.97 12.44
CA ARG A 83 -26.65 15.48 13.69
C ARG A 83 -26.67 16.52 14.81
N ASN A 84 -25.70 17.42 14.83
CA ASN A 84 -25.63 18.51 15.82
C ASN A 84 -26.35 19.78 15.37
N LEU A 85 -26.84 19.85 14.14
CA LEU A 85 -27.80 20.87 13.78
C LEU A 85 -29.11 20.51 14.46
N ASP A 86 -29.52 21.34 15.41
CA ASP A 86 -30.77 21.17 16.14
C ASP A 86 -31.92 21.21 15.13
N LEU A 87 -32.47 20.03 14.83
CA LEU A 87 -33.59 19.84 13.92
C LEU A 87 -34.85 20.57 14.41
N GLY A 88 -34.91 20.97 15.69
CA GLY A 88 -36.01 21.76 16.24
C GLY A 88 -36.06 23.21 15.74
N GLU A 89 -34.90 23.88 15.59
CA GLU A 89 -34.84 25.29 15.17
C GLU A 89 -34.81 25.45 13.64
N HIS A 90 -34.28 24.46 12.91
CA HIS A 90 -34.05 24.55 11.46
C HIS A 90 -34.98 23.68 10.59
N ALA A 91 -35.85 22.82 11.16
CA ALA A 91 -36.85 22.09 10.36
C ALA A 91 -37.89 23.01 9.68
N THR A 92 -38.06 24.23 10.19
CA THR A 92 -38.87 25.28 9.57
C THR A 92 -38.17 25.97 8.40
N ASN A 93 -36.85 25.81 8.25
CA ASN A 93 -36.04 26.54 7.27
C ASN A 93 -35.32 25.58 6.30
N ILE A 94 -36.12 25.00 5.40
CA ILE A 94 -35.69 24.04 4.35
C ILE A 94 -34.53 24.59 3.50
N GLU A 95 -34.41 25.92 3.36
CA GLU A 95 -33.31 26.55 2.62
C GLU A 95 -31.94 26.35 3.28
N ALA A 96 -31.87 26.26 4.62
CA ALA A 96 -30.62 26.01 5.35
C ALA A 96 -30.20 24.53 5.30
N PHE A 97 -31.16 23.61 5.15
CA PHE A 97 -30.91 22.17 5.09
C PHE A 97 -30.45 21.70 3.70
N ARG A 98 -30.95 22.35 2.63
CA ARG A 98 -30.64 22.03 1.23
C ARG A 98 -29.13 21.97 0.90
N PRO A 99 -28.28 22.96 1.25
CA PRO A 99 -26.85 22.92 0.91
C PRO A 99 -26.11 21.77 1.62
N ILE A 100 -26.58 21.38 2.81
CA ILE A 100 -25.98 20.32 3.60
C ILE A 100 -26.29 18.95 3.00
N PHE A 101 -27.55 18.70 2.67
CA PHE A 101 -27.96 17.48 1.97
C PHE A 101 -27.27 17.36 0.59
N GLN A 102 -27.15 18.48 -0.13
CA GLN A 102 -26.37 18.52 -1.37
C GLN A 102 -24.91 18.14 -1.15
N ASP A 103 -24.26 18.60 -0.08
CA ASP A 103 -22.88 18.24 0.22
C ASP A 103 -22.73 16.75 0.55
N ILE A 104 -23.71 16.12 1.22
CA ILE A 104 -23.70 14.66 1.47
C ILE A 104 -23.77 13.91 0.15
N VAL A 105 -24.74 14.26 -0.70
CA VAL A 105 -24.94 13.62 -2.01
C VAL A 105 -23.73 13.83 -2.90
N LEU A 106 -23.11 15.02 -2.86
CA LEU A 106 -21.92 15.34 -3.63
C LEU A 106 -20.69 14.55 -3.12
N ARG A 107 -20.55 14.35 -1.80
CA ARG A 107 -19.50 13.48 -1.23
C ARG A 107 -19.74 12.01 -1.57
N HIS A 108 -20.97 11.53 -1.46
CA HIS A 108 -21.31 10.15 -1.84
C HIS A 108 -21.05 9.90 -3.33
N ARG A 109 -21.40 10.87 -4.17
CA ARG A 109 -21.09 10.82 -5.60
C ARG A 109 -19.59 10.84 -5.87
N LYS A 110 -18.83 11.68 -5.16
CA LYS A 110 -17.35 11.67 -5.22
C LYS A 110 -16.75 10.36 -4.74
N ILE A 111 -17.30 9.71 -3.70
CA ILE A 111 -16.88 8.36 -3.28
C ILE A 111 -17.11 7.37 -4.42
N LEU A 112 -18.28 7.43 -5.06
CA LEU A 112 -18.66 6.50 -6.12
C LEU A 112 -17.84 6.72 -7.40
N GLU A 113 -17.59 7.98 -7.77
CA GLU A 113 -16.71 8.36 -8.88
C GLU A 113 -15.27 7.97 -8.58
N LEU A 114 -14.75 8.29 -7.39
CA LEU A 114 -13.41 7.88 -6.96
C LEU A 114 -13.27 6.36 -6.91
N ALA A 115 -14.28 5.63 -6.41
CA ALA A 115 -14.28 4.17 -6.38
C ALA A 115 -14.33 3.58 -7.80
N ARG A 116 -15.03 4.23 -8.73
CA ARG A 116 -15.06 3.84 -10.14
C ARG A 116 -13.71 4.07 -10.81
N ASP A 117 -13.10 5.24 -10.62
CA ASP A 117 -11.78 5.58 -11.15
C ASP A 117 -10.70 4.67 -10.54
N ILE A 118 -10.79 4.42 -9.23
CA ILE A 118 -9.92 3.47 -8.52
C ILE A 118 -10.13 2.06 -9.07
N ASN A 119 -11.36 1.62 -9.28
CA ASN A 119 -11.61 0.29 -9.81
C ASN A 119 -11.12 0.14 -11.25
N GLU A 120 -11.12 1.21 -12.05
CA GLU A 120 -10.57 1.20 -13.40
C GLU A 120 -9.03 1.14 -13.39
N VAL A 121 -8.37 1.90 -12.51
CA VAL A 121 -6.90 1.98 -12.46
C VAL A 121 -6.27 0.87 -11.60
N PHE A 122 -6.86 0.56 -10.45
CA PHE A 122 -6.35 -0.37 -9.44
C PHE A 122 -7.17 -1.66 -9.32
N GLY A 123 -8.25 -1.83 -10.09
CA GLY A 123 -9.10 -3.03 -9.98
C GLY A 123 -8.33 -4.33 -10.19
N LEU A 124 -7.43 -4.36 -11.18
CA LEU A 124 -6.55 -5.51 -11.41
C LEU A 124 -5.54 -5.71 -10.26
N ILE A 125 -5.00 -4.64 -9.70
CA ILE A 125 -4.07 -4.68 -8.55
C ILE A 125 -4.79 -5.24 -7.31
N LEU A 126 -6.01 -4.79 -7.04
CA LEU A 126 -6.83 -5.30 -5.93
C LEU A 126 -7.19 -6.77 -6.13
N LEU A 127 -7.46 -7.19 -7.37
CA LEU A 127 -7.73 -8.59 -7.71
C LEU A 127 -6.49 -9.47 -7.52
N GLU A 128 -5.33 -8.99 -7.96
CA GLU A 128 -4.04 -9.65 -7.74
C GLU A 128 -3.75 -9.80 -6.24
N GLU A 129 -3.88 -8.72 -5.47
CA GLU A 129 -3.67 -8.73 -4.01
C GLU A 129 -4.62 -9.70 -3.30
N LEU A 130 -5.90 -9.75 -3.70
CA LEU A 130 -6.89 -10.67 -3.16
C LEU A 130 -6.52 -12.13 -3.46
N PHE A 131 -6.10 -12.41 -4.69
CA PHE A 131 -5.69 -13.74 -5.10
C PHE A 131 -4.43 -14.20 -4.36
N LEU A 132 -3.40 -13.35 -4.32
CA LEU A 132 -2.15 -13.62 -3.58
C LEU A 132 -2.41 -13.86 -2.09
N SER A 133 -3.25 -13.02 -1.46
CA SER A 133 -3.63 -13.18 -0.06
C SER A 133 -4.37 -14.49 0.19
N THR A 134 -5.29 -14.87 -0.71
CA THR A 134 -6.05 -16.13 -0.61
C THR A 134 -5.12 -17.34 -0.71
N VAL A 135 -4.20 -17.33 -1.68
CA VAL A 135 -3.21 -18.40 -1.84
C VAL A 135 -2.27 -18.46 -0.64
N LEU A 136 -1.77 -17.32 -0.17
CA LEU A 136 -0.84 -17.24 0.96
C LEU A 136 -1.47 -17.75 2.28
N ILE A 137 -2.73 -17.43 2.52
CA ILE A 137 -3.46 -17.89 3.71
C ILE A 137 -3.84 -19.37 3.59
N GLY A 138 -4.13 -19.83 2.38
CA GLY A 138 -4.50 -21.22 2.10
C GLY A 138 -3.33 -22.20 2.01
N LEU A 139 -2.10 -21.71 1.94
CA LEU A 139 -0.86 -22.50 1.90
C LEU A 139 -0.25 -22.65 3.31
#